data_AF-A0A525IIU7-F1
#
_entry.id   AF-A0A525IIU7-F1
#
_cell.length_a   1.000
_cell.length_b   1.000
_cell.length_c   1.000
_cell.angle_alpha   90.00
_cell.angle_beta   90.00
_cell.angle_gamma   90.00
#
_symmetry.space_group_name_H-M   'P 1'
#
loop_
_entity.id
_entity.type
_entity.pdbx_description
1 polymer ?
#
loop_
_entity_poly.entity_id
_entity_poly.type
_entity_poly.pdbx_seq_one_letter_code
_entity_poly.pdbx_strand_id
1 'polypeptide(L)'
;MTTLGSETFYGSIPVFRGFARLMDPALYSRLPDHWSIGVADIVESTRAIAEARYKAVNMAGAAVIAAVTNALDGREFPFVFGGDGASFAVAPDDVERAREALAATASWVKDDLDLVMRVALVPIAAMRAQGLDVRVARFGPSPNLSYAMFSGGGLGWAEAAMKRGEFAVPTAPPGTQPDLSGLSCRFEEIPSVRGLILSVLVVPAQGADASAFRKLIEDVTAQVERSPDSGRPVPPGGPPLRWPPQGVEFEARARRGGSLFRRRAGVLAHTLFAYLIMRFGIKVGGFVPKAYVQQVVENSDFRKYDDGLRMVLDCTPELERVLTERLAMAASAGIARYGLHRQDAAMMTCFTPSALRSDHVHFIDGARGGYASAATALKATAA
;
A
#
# COMPACT_ATOMS: atom_id res chain seq x y z
N MET A 1 30.39 14.39 -6.47
CA MET A 1 29.64 13.39 -5.69
C MET A 1 28.74 12.66 -6.67
N THR A 2 28.99 11.37 -6.88
CA THR A 2 28.25 10.55 -7.84
C THR A 2 26.80 10.44 -7.38
N THR A 3 25.85 10.93 -8.17
CA THR A 3 24.42 10.71 -7.96
C THR A 3 24.16 9.22 -8.11
N LEU A 4 23.92 8.53 -6.99
CA LEU A 4 23.50 7.13 -7.03
C LEU A 4 22.04 7.11 -7.51
N GLY A 5 21.79 6.43 -8.63
CA GLY A 5 20.44 6.20 -9.14
C GLY A 5 19.58 5.40 -8.16
N SER A 6 18.26 5.38 -8.38
CA SER A 6 17.29 4.76 -7.46
C SER A 6 17.65 3.31 -7.16
N GLU A 7 17.94 2.53 -8.19
CA GLU A 7 18.29 1.11 -8.06
C GLU A 7 19.58 0.88 -7.29
N THR A 8 20.60 1.70 -7.51
CA THR A 8 21.91 1.48 -6.89
C THR A 8 21.85 1.76 -5.39
N PHE A 9 21.18 2.84 -4.98
CA PHE A 9 21.03 3.13 -3.56
C PHE A 9 20.03 2.17 -2.91
N TYR A 10 18.80 2.09 -3.40
CA TYR A 10 17.75 1.31 -2.74
C TYR A 10 18.05 -0.19 -2.77
N GLY A 11 18.55 -0.70 -3.90
CA GLY A 11 18.98 -2.09 -4.05
C GLY A 11 20.10 -2.50 -3.09
N SER A 12 20.95 -1.56 -2.67
CA SER A 12 22.05 -1.81 -1.72
C SER A 12 21.61 -1.95 -0.25
N ILE A 13 20.40 -1.54 0.09
CA ILE A 13 19.90 -1.60 1.47
C ILE A 13 19.66 -3.07 1.84
N PRO A 14 20.22 -3.56 2.96
CA PRO A 14 19.98 -4.92 3.41
C PRO A 14 18.50 -5.19 3.70
N VAL A 15 18.00 -6.32 3.21
CA VAL A 15 16.64 -6.79 3.52
C VAL A 15 16.64 -7.42 4.91
N PHE A 16 15.83 -6.89 5.82
CA PHE A 16 15.61 -7.49 7.13
C PHE A 16 14.36 -8.38 7.15
N ARG A 17 14.36 -9.35 8.06
CA ARG A 17 13.25 -10.30 8.28
C ARG A 17 12.82 -10.26 9.74
N GLY A 18 11.57 -10.66 9.98
CA GLY A 18 10.93 -10.61 11.28
C GLY A 18 10.44 -9.18 11.59
N PHE A 19 9.13 -8.98 11.51
CA PHE A 19 8.53 -7.66 11.66
C PHE A 19 8.72 -7.05 13.06
N ALA A 20 8.95 -7.88 14.09
CA ALA A 20 9.31 -7.42 15.43
C ALA A 20 10.56 -6.51 15.49
N ARG A 21 11.45 -6.58 14.49
CA ARG A 21 12.64 -5.71 14.41
C ARG A 21 12.36 -4.34 13.78
N LEU A 22 11.12 -4.07 13.35
CA LEU A 22 10.75 -2.89 12.57
C LEU A 22 11.22 -1.56 13.18
N MET A 23 11.33 -1.48 14.51
CA MET A 23 11.70 -0.24 15.20
C MET A 23 13.20 -0.08 15.48
N ASP A 24 14.04 -1.02 15.03
CA ASP A 24 15.50 -0.94 15.13
C ASP A 24 16.04 0.16 14.18
N PRO A 25 16.57 1.28 14.69
CA PRO A 25 17.04 2.39 13.85
C PRO A 25 18.21 2.01 12.94
N ALA A 26 18.98 0.98 13.29
CA ALA A 26 20.12 0.54 12.49
C ALA A 26 19.68 -0.08 11.14
N LEU A 27 18.41 -0.45 11.00
CA LEU A 27 17.84 -0.95 9.76
C LEU A 27 17.53 0.15 8.74
N TYR A 28 17.45 1.41 9.18
CA TYR A 28 17.00 2.53 8.35
C TYR A 28 18.17 3.34 7.80
N SER A 29 18.26 3.38 6.48
CA SER A 29 19.22 4.21 5.76
C SER A 29 18.61 5.56 5.41
N ARG A 30 19.34 6.66 5.64
CA ARG A 30 18.90 8.00 5.25
C ARG A 30 18.86 8.10 3.72
N LEU A 31 17.76 8.61 3.17
CA LEU A 31 17.68 8.88 1.74
C LEU A 31 18.63 10.03 1.34
N PRO A 32 19.20 10.00 0.13
CA PRO A 32 20.05 11.09 -0.35
C PRO A 32 19.30 12.41 -0.53
N ASP A 33 19.97 13.53 -0.29
CA ASP A 33 19.39 14.89 -0.25
C ASP A 33 18.69 15.32 -1.54
N HIS A 34 19.18 14.81 -2.67
CA HIS A 34 18.70 15.15 -4.01
C HIS A 34 17.48 14.31 -4.45
N TRP A 35 17.01 13.38 -3.62
CA TRP A 35 15.82 12.59 -3.93
C TRP A 35 14.53 13.37 -3.67
N SER A 36 13.44 12.87 -4.25
CA SER A 36 12.09 13.41 -4.05
C SER A 36 11.13 12.33 -3.56
N ILE A 37 10.14 12.74 -2.77
CA ILE A 37 9.04 11.91 -2.32
C ILE A 37 7.80 12.21 -3.16
N GLY A 38 7.29 11.19 -3.84
CA GLY A 38 5.96 11.25 -4.44
C GLY A 38 4.91 10.86 -3.41
N VAL A 39 3.85 11.63 -3.32
CA VAL A 39 2.68 11.32 -2.49
C VAL A 39 1.41 11.46 -3.32
N ALA A 40 0.44 10.59 -3.09
CA ALA A 40 -0.86 10.62 -3.72
C ALA A 40 -1.94 10.17 -2.74
N ASP A 41 -3.10 10.83 -2.74
CA ASP A 41 -4.28 10.42 -1.98
C ASP A 41 -5.59 10.80 -2.69
N ILE A 42 -6.66 10.06 -2.39
CA ILE A 42 -8.01 10.38 -2.86
C ILE A 42 -8.63 11.52 -2.02
N VAL A 43 -9.14 12.55 -2.69
CA VAL A 43 -9.98 13.59 -2.09
C VAL A 43 -11.30 12.97 -1.66
N GLU A 44 -11.73 13.24 -0.42
CA GLU A 44 -13.00 12.73 0.13
C GLU A 44 -13.14 11.20 0.05
N SER A 45 -12.06 10.45 0.23
CA SER A 45 -12.07 8.97 0.20
C SER A 45 -13.13 8.39 1.15
N THR A 46 -13.32 8.98 2.34
CA THR A 46 -14.37 8.58 3.30
C THR A 46 -15.78 8.65 2.71
N ARG A 47 -16.10 9.65 1.88
CA ARG A 47 -17.41 9.77 1.24
C ARG A 47 -17.59 8.69 0.17
N ALA A 48 -16.58 8.50 -0.69
CA ALA A 48 -16.60 7.44 -1.69
C ALA A 48 -16.73 6.04 -1.04
N ILE A 49 -16.10 5.82 0.11
CA ILE A 49 -16.21 4.58 0.89
C ILE A 49 -17.63 4.39 1.43
N ALA A 50 -18.26 5.45 1.96
CA ALA A 50 -19.64 5.41 2.42
C ALA A 50 -20.63 5.09 1.29
N GLU A 51 -20.30 5.46 0.05
CA GLU A 51 -21.01 5.11 -1.18
C GLU A 51 -20.64 3.70 -1.71
N ALA A 52 -19.98 2.86 -0.91
CA ALA A 52 -19.51 1.51 -1.27
C ALA A 52 -18.49 1.45 -2.43
N ARG A 53 -17.75 2.54 -2.69
CA ARG A 53 -16.74 2.64 -3.76
C ARG A 53 -15.32 2.30 -3.30
N TYR A 54 -15.15 1.64 -2.16
CA TYR A 54 -13.83 1.34 -1.59
C TYR A 54 -12.88 0.56 -2.52
N LYS A 55 -13.42 -0.29 -3.41
CA LYS A 55 -12.60 -0.99 -4.42
C LYS A 55 -12.00 -0.04 -5.45
N ALA A 56 -12.76 0.98 -5.86
CA ALA A 56 -12.25 2.03 -6.77
C ALA A 56 -11.18 2.87 -6.07
N VAL A 57 -11.37 3.19 -4.79
CA VAL A 57 -10.40 3.92 -3.97
C VAL A 57 -9.08 3.13 -3.84
N ASN A 58 -9.16 1.85 -3.52
CA ASN A 58 -7.99 0.96 -3.45
C ASN A 58 -7.30 0.80 -4.81
N MET A 59 -8.08 0.65 -5.88
CA MET A 59 -7.53 0.58 -7.22
C MET A 59 -6.78 1.85 -7.60
N ALA A 60 -7.31 3.02 -7.25
CA ALA A 60 -6.64 4.29 -7.50
C ALA A 60 -5.31 4.38 -6.74
N GLY A 61 -5.27 4.03 -5.45
CA GLY A 61 -4.02 4.02 -4.68
C GLY A 61 -2.97 3.06 -5.27
N ALA A 62 -3.37 1.86 -5.68
CA ALA A 62 -2.46 0.89 -6.29
C ALA A 62 -2.02 1.30 -7.72
N ALA A 63 -2.87 2.03 -8.45
CA ALA A 63 -2.56 2.55 -9.78
C ALA A 63 -1.36 3.50 -9.77
N VAL A 64 -1.16 4.26 -8.69
CA VAL A 64 0.02 5.12 -8.51
C VAL A 64 1.31 4.28 -8.56
N ILE A 65 1.35 3.17 -7.80
CA ILE A 65 2.53 2.31 -7.73
C ILE A 65 2.77 1.62 -9.07
N ALA A 66 1.70 1.10 -9.71
CA ALA A 66 1.80 0.46 -11.01
C ALA A 66 2.29 1.43 -12.10
N ALA A 67 1.72 2.64 -12.16
CA ALA A 67 2.07 3.67 -13.13
C ALA A 67 3.53 4.10 -13.00
N VAL A 68 3.99 4.35 -11.76
CA VAL A 68 5.38 4.74 -11.52
C VAL A 68 6.32 3.57 -11.85
N THR A 69 6.01 2.34 -11.41
CA THR A 69 6.84 1.17 -11.74
C THR A 69 7.02 1.01 -13.25
N ASN A 70 5.94 1.13 -14.01
CA ASN A 70 6.00 1.00 -15.47
C ASN A 70 6.72 2.18 -16.13
N ALA A 71 6.56 3.41 -15.63
CA ALA A 71 7.30 4.59 -16.14
C ALA A 71 8.82 4.52 -15.86
N LEU A 72 9.21 3.80 -14.81
CA LEU A 72 10.60 3.55 -14.45
C LEU A 72 11.16 2.25 -15.08
N ASP A 73 10.49 1.69 -16.08
CA ASP A 73 10.91 0.46 -16.78
C ASP A 73 11.14 -0.74 -15.85
N GLY A 74 10.40 -0.80 -14.73
CA GLY A 74 10.52 -1.87 -13.74
C GLY A 74 11.69 -1.72 -12.75
N ARG A 75 12.40 -0.59 -12.76
CA ARG A 75 13.46 -0.30 -11.77
C ARG A 75 12.91 -0.33 -10.34
N GLU A 76 13.68 -0.88 -9.39
CA GLU A 76 13.27 -0.89 -7.98
C GLU A 76 13.29 0.54 -7.38
N PHE A 77 12.20 0.88 -6.68
CA PHE A 77 12.08 2.12 -5.91
C PHE A 77 11.25 1.85 -4.63
N PRO A 78 11.50 2.58 -3.54
CA PRO A 78 10.76 2.36 -2.30
C PRO A 78 9.36 2.98 -2.39
N PHE A 79 8.33 2.20 -2.05
CA PHE A 79 6.95 2.66 -1.98
C PHE A 79 6.21 2.05 -0.78
N VAL A 80 5.13 2.71 -0.38
CA VAL A 80 4.14 2.26 0.60
C VAL A 80 2.74 2.52 0.05
N PHE A 81 1.90 1.49 0.09
CA PHE A 81 0.47 1.59 -0.22
C PHE A 81 -0.35 1.94 1.03
N GLY A 82 -1.16 3.00 0.94
CA GLY A 82 -1.93 3.53 2.06
C GLY A 82 -3.42 3.18 2.08
N GLY A 83 -3.92 2.39 1.11
CA GLY A 83 -5.36 2.10 0.95
C GLY A 83 -6.02 3.04 -0.05
N ASP A 84 -6.01 4.35 0.21
CA ASP A 84 -6.57 5.39 -0.67
C ASP A 84 -5.52 6.24 -1.38
N GLY A 85 -4.28 5.75 -1.40
CA GLY A 85 -3.12 6.49 -1.87
C GLY A 85 -1.84 5.68 -1.79
N ALA A 86 -0.73 6.34 -2.13
CA ALA A 86 0.59 5.77 -2.03
C ALA A 86 1.63 6.86 -1.77
N SER A 87 2.73 6.47 -1.12
CA SER A 87 3.93 7.28 -0.97
C SER A 87 5.12 6.52 -1.53
N PHE A 88 6.07 7.21 -2.15
CA PHE A 88 7.27 6.58 -2.71
C PHE A 88 8.42 7.57 -2.79
N ALA A 89 9.66 7.08 -2.97
CA ALA A 89 10.81 7.93 -3.22
C ALA A 89 11.43 7.63 -4.58
N VAL A 90 11.92 8.66 -5.26
CA VAL A 90 12.62 8.56 -6.55
C VAL A 90 13.92 9.35 -6.55
N ALA A 91 14.90 8.82 -7.29
CA ALA A 91 16.14 9.50 -7.58
C ALA A 91 15.92 10.66 -8.59
N PRO A 92 16.85 11.63 -8.69
CA PRO A 92 16.72 12.80 -9.57
C PRO A 92 16.41 12.44 -11.02
N ASP A 93 17.05 11.40 -11.53
CA ASP A 93 16.92 10.97 -12.93
C ASP A 93 15.53 10.38 -13.24
N ASP A 94 14.79 9.98 -12.20
CA ASP A 94 13.47 9.37 -12.28
C ASP A 94 12.33 10.37 -11.96
N VAL A 95 12.66 11.59 -11.51
CA VAL A 95 11.69 12.60 -11.05
C VAL A 95 10.67 12.97 -12.12
N GLU A 96 11.11 13.25 -13.35
CA GLU A 96 10.19 13.69 -14.41
C GLU A 96 9.30 12.54 -14.92
N ARG A 97 9.83 11.32 -14.99
CA ARG A 97 9.03 10.12 -15.31
C ARG A 97 7.96 9.86 -14.25
N ALA A 98 8.33 10.00 -12.97
CA ALA A 98 7.37 9.88 -11.88
C ALA A 98 6.32 10.99 -11.90
N ARG A 99 6.69 12.23 -12.25
CA ARG A 99 5.78 13.37 -12.41
C ARG A 99 4.74 13.09 -13.50
N GLU A 100 5.18 12.64 -14.67
CA GLU A 100 4.28 12.28 -15.78
C GLU A 100 3.34 11.14 -15.40
N ALA A 101 3.86 10.10 -14.74
CA ALA A 101 3.06 8.97 -14.26
C ALA A 101 1.98 9.41 -13.25
N LEU A 102 2.32 10.29 -12.30
CA LEU A 102 1.38 10.87 -11.34
C LEU A 102 0.31 11.72 -12.02
N ALA A 103 0.70 12.60 -12.94
CA ALA A 103 -0.21 13.47 -13.68
C ALA A 103 -1.22 12.65 -14.51
N ALA A 104 -0.74 11.62 -15.20
CA ALA A 104 -1.58 10.69 -15.97
C ALA A 104 -2.50 9.88 -15.07
N THR A 105 -2.00 9.40 -13.92
CA THR A 105 -2.81 8.65 -12.95
C THR A 105 -3.93 9.51 -12.39
N ALA A 106 -3.66 10.77 -12.03
CA ALA A 106 -4.70 11.69 -11.58
C ALA A 106 -5.79 11.93 -12.64
N SER A 107 -5.43 12.03 -13.93
CA SER A 107 -6.41 12.14 -15.02
C SER A 107 -7.25 10.88 -15.14
N TRP A 108 -6.63 9.70 -15.15
CA TRP A 108 -7.34 8.42 -15.26
C TRP A 108 -8.27 8.15 -14.07
N VAL A 109 -7.84 8.47 -12.84
CA VAL A 109 -8.69 8.33 -11.64
C VAL A 109 -9.94 9.21 -11.76
N LYS A 110 -9.81 10.41 -12.33
CA LYS A 110 -10.95 11.28 -12.62
C LYS A 110 -11.84 10.72 -13.71
N ASP A 111 -11.25 10.39 -14.86
CA ASP A 111 -11.99 10.08 -16.08
C ASP A 111 -12.64 8.68 -16.05
N ASP A 112 -11.96 7.67 -15.50
CA ASP A 112 -12.38 6.26 -15.53
C ASP A 112 -12.93 5.76 -14.17
N LEU A 113 -12.51 6.36 -13.06
CA LEU A 113 -12.99 5.97 -11.73
C LEU A 113 -13.95 6.97 -11.09
N ASP A 114 -14.15 8.16 -11.67
CA ASP A 114 -14.99 9.23 -11.12
C ASP A 114 -14.60 9.56 -9.66
N LEU A 115 -13.29 9.67 -9.42
CA LEU A 115 -12.69 10.05 -8.15
C LEU A 115 -11.69 11.19 -8.39
N VAL A 116 -11.39 11.99 -7.36
CA VAL A 116 -10.35 13.03 -7.47
C VAL A 116 -9.12 12.60 -6.70
N MET A 117 -7.98 12.54 -7.37
CA MET A 117 -6.68 12.24 -6.74
C MET A 117 -5.85 13.50 -6.63
N ARG A 118 -5.34 13.79 -5.44
CA ARG A 118 -4.25 14.76 -5.23
C ARG A 118 -2.94 14.02 -5.38
N VAL A 119 -1.99 14.67 -6.05
CA VAL A 119 -0.64 14.15 -6.27
C VAL A 119 0.37 15.28 -6.06
N ALA A 120 1.49 14.98 -5.42
CA ALA A 120 2.58 15.92 -5.22
C ALA A 120 3.94 15.23 -5.33
N LEU A 121 4.96 16.02 -5.67
CA LEU A 121 6.36 15.58 -5.71
C LEU A 121 7.21 16.54 -4.87
N VAL A 122 7.66 16.07 -3.72
CA VAL A 122 8.24 16.89 -2.65
C VAL A 122 9.73 16.60 -2.51
N PRO A 123 10.64 17.57 -2.72
CA PRO A 123 12.06 17.37 -2.51
C PRO A 123 12.39 17.05 -1.05
N ILE A 124 13.30 16.11 -0.80
CA ILE A 124 13.74 15.77 0.57
C ILE A 124 14.34 16.98 1.29
N ALA A 125 15.03 17.85 0.55
CA ALA A 125 15.56 19.11 1.09
C ALA A 125 14.47 19.98 1.76
N ALA A 126 13.24 20.00 1.23
CA ALA A 126 12.13 20.76 1.81
C ALA A 126 11.69 20.19 3.16
N MET A 127 11.68 18.86 3.31
CA MET A 127 11.37 18.17 4.57
C MET A 127 12.45 18.43 5.62
N ARG A 128 13.71 18.38 5.21
CA ARG A 128 14.85 18.66 6.09
C ARG A 128 14.92 20.11 6.54
N ALA A 129 14.47 21.05 5.72
CA ALA A 129 14.30 22.44 6.13
C ALA A 129 13.28 22.61 7.27
N GLN A 130 12.39 21.63 7.48
CA GLN A 130 11.45 21.58 8.62
C GLN A 130 12.00 20.79 9.82
N GLY A 131 13.28 20.40 9.79
CA GLY A 131 13.91 19.59 10.84
C GLY A 131 13.53 18.10 10.81
N LEU A 132 12.87 17.64 9.74
CA LEU A 132 12.47 16.24 9.54
C LEU A 132 13.51 15.49 8.70
N ASP A 133 13.35 14.18 8.56
CA ASP A 133 14.19 13.35 7.70
C ASP A 133 13.35 12.31 6.97
N VAL A 134 13.92 11.68 5.96
CA VAL A 134 13.33 10.47 5.35
C VAL A 134 14.38 9.39 5.32
N ARG A 135 14.05 8.29 5.97
CA ARG A 135 14.86 7.09 6.04
C ARG A 135 14.05 5.91 5.56
N VAL A 136 14.72 4.96 4.94
CA VAL A 136 14.10 3.78 4.36
C VAL A 136 14.79 2.52 4.85
N ALA A 137 13.99 1.50 5.14
CA ALA A 137 14.43 0.13 5.38
C ALA A 137 13.69 -0.82 4.42
N ARG A 138 14.24 -2.02 4.19
CA ARG A 138 13.64 -3.05 3.32
C ARG A 138 13.18 -4.26 4.15
N PHE A 139 11.88 -4.42 4.29
CA PHE A 139 11.29 -5.58 4.98
C PHE A 139 10.96 -6.69 3.99
N GLY A 140 11.52 -7.88 4.17
CA GLY A 140 11.23 -9.05 3.34
C GLY A 140 10.23 -9.99 4.02
N PRO A 141 8.92 -9.91 3.72
CA PRO A 141 7.94 -10.87 4.24
C PRO A 141 8.15 -12.29 3.69
N SER A 142 8.81 -12.40 2.52
CA SER A 142 9.17 -13.64 1.85
C SER A 142 10.58 -13.54 1.22
N PRO A 143 11.14 -14.63 0.68
CA PRO A 143 12.36 -14.58 -0.14
C PRO A 143 12.18 -13.88 -1.49
N ASN A 144 10.94 -13.61 -1.92
CA ASN A 144 10.65 -13.21 -3.29
C ASN A 144 10.62 -11.69 -3.51
N LEU A 145 10.38 -10.91 -2.46
CA LEU A 145 10.33 -9.44 -2.55
C LEU A 145 10.64 -8.76 -1.22
N SER A 146 10.77 -7.44 -1.27
CA SER A 146 10.87 -6.57 -0.08
C SER A 146 9.96 -5.35 -0.21
N TYR A 147 9.31 -4.97 0.88
CA TYR A 147 8.57 -3.71 1.02
C TYR A 147 9.41 -2.64 1.69
N ALA A 148 9.24 -1.40 1.25
CA ALA A 148 9.87 -0.27 1.91
C ALA A 148 9.16 0.04 3.24
N MET A 149 9.94 0.42 4.24
CA MET A 149 9.47 0.99 5.49
C MET A 149 10.10 2.38 5.62
N PHE A 150 9.33 3.39 5.96
CA PHE A 150 9.79 4.77 6.07
C PHE A 150 9.73 5.29 7.49
N SER A 151 10.75 6.05 7.88
CA SER A 151 10.80 6.76 9.16
C SER A 151 11.47 8.14 9.02
N GLY A 152 11.25 9.00 10.02
CA GLY A 152 11.88 10.33 10.11
C GLY A 152 10.89 11.51 10.08
N GLY A 153 9.60 11.24 9.93
CA GLY A 153 8.51 12.21 9.94
C GLY A 153 8.29 12.93 8.60
N GLY A 154 9.19 12.75 7.63
CA GLY A 154 9.14 13.44 6.35
C GLY A 154 7.96 13.01 5.46
N LEU A 155 7.53 11.74 5.50
CA LEU A 155 6.38 11.29 4.70
C LEU A 155 5.08 11.87 5.24
N GLY A 156 4.89 11.83 6.56
CA GLY A 156 3.72 12.45 7.20
C GLY A 156 3.62 13.95 6.90
N TRP A 157 4.75 14.66 6.88
CA TRP A 157 4.79 16.07 6.49
C TRP A 157 4.52 16.27 4.99
N ALA A 158 5.08 15.43 4.11
CA ALA A 158 4.85 15.50 2.67
C ALA A 158 3.37 15.33 2.32
N GLU A 159 2.72 14.36 2.95
CA GLU A 159 1.28 14.15 2.84
C GLU A 159 0.54 15.42 3.27
N ALA A 160 0.84 15.97 4.45
CA ALA A 160 0.21 17.18 4.94
C ALA A 160 0.45 18.41 4.03
N ALA A 161 1.65 18.55 3.45
CA ALA A 161 1.98 19.62 2.49
C ALA A 161 1.16 19.50 1.21
N MET A 162 1.03 18.28 0.66
CA MET A 162 0.14 18.00 -0.46
C MET A 162 -1.31 18.36 -0.14
N LYS A 163 -1.81 18.07 1.08
CA LYS A 163 -3.19 18.44 1.48
C LYS A 163 -3.40 19.96 1.53
N ARG A 164 -2.34 20.75 1.74
CA ARG A 164 -2.35 22.22 1.66
C ARG A 164 -2.19 22.76 0.24
N GLY A 165 -2.02 21.88 -0.76
CA GLY A 165 -1.81 22.26 -2.16
C GLY A 165 -0.35 22.59 -2.51
N GLU A 166 0.59 22.36 -1.59
CA GLU A 166 2.01 22.57 -1.86
C GLU A 166 2.58 21.43 -2.72
N PHE A 167 3.58 21.75 -3.56
CA PHE A 167 4.29 20.79 -4.42
C PHE A 167 3.38 19.97 -5.37
N ALA A 168 2.16 20.46 -5.62
CA ALA A 168 1.17 19.77 -6.43
C ALA A 168 1.71 19.50 -7.85
N VAL A 169 1.47 18.28 -8.34
CA VAL A 169 1.71 17.94 -9.75
C VAL A 169 0.41 18.23 -10.51
N PRO A 170 0.43 19.07 -11.55
CA PRO A 170 -0.76 19.34 -12.37
C PRO A 170 -1.29 18.05 -12.99
N THR A 171 -2.61 17.89 -12.99
CA THR A 171 -3.27 16.77 -13.68
C THR A 171 -3.00 16.85 -15.17
N ALA A 172 -2.76 15.69 -15.80
CA ALA A 172 -2.61 15.61 -17.25
C ALA A 172 -3.92 15.99 -17.98
N PRO A 173 -3.86 16.32 -19.29
CA PRO A 173 -5.06 16.58 -20.08
C PRO A 173 -6.06 15.41 -20.03
N PRO A 174 -7.37 15.66 -20.04
CA PRO A 174 -8.39 14.61 -20.04
C PRO A 174 -8.17 13.55 -21.12
N GLY A 175 -8.41 12.29 -20.77
CA GLY A 175 -8.16 11.13 -21.63
C GLY A 175 -6.71 10.63 -21.61
N THR A 176 -5.80 11.29 -20.89
CA THR A 176 -4.44 10.76 -20.66
C THR A 176 -4.52 9.54 -19.75
N GLN A 177 -3.92 8.43 -20.17
CA GLN A 177 -3.94 7.17 -19.41
C GLN A 177 -2.52 6.77 -18.96
N PRO A 178 -2.30 6.44 -17.68
CA PRO A 178 -1.05 5.87 -17.20
C PRO A 178 -0.89 4.42 -17.68
N ASP A 179 0.33 3.87 -17.56
CA ASP A 179 0.55 2.46 -17.87
C ASP A 179 0.25 1.64 -16.63
N LEU A 180 -0.88 0.95 -16.64
CA LEU A 180 -1.31 0.10 -15.53
C LEU A 180 -1.15 -1.39 -15.86
N SER A 181 -0.27 -1.72 -16.81
CA SER A 181 0.08 -3.11 -17.12
C SER A 181 0.50 -3.84 -15.83
N GLY A 182 -0.10 -5.01 -15.60
CA GLY A 182 0.10 -5.83 -14.40
C GLY A 182 -0.81 -5.49 -13.21
N LEU A 183 -1.50 -4.35 -13.23
CA LEU A 183 -2.46 -4.00 -12.17
C LEU A 183 -3.75 -4.79 -12.34
N SER A 184 -4.23 -5.41 -11.25
CA SER A 184 -5.47 -6.18 -11.29
C SER A 184 -6.15 -6.25 -9.91
N CYS A 185 -7.47 -6.48 -9.93
CA CYS A 185 -8.30 -6.68 -8.74
C CYS A 185 -9.08 -7.98 -8.88
N ARG A 186 -8.35 -9.09 -9.06
CA ARG A 186 -8.94 -10.39 -9.45
C ARG A 186 -9.47 -11.21 -8.29
N PHE A 187 -9.02 -10.91 -7.07
CA PHE A 187 -9.46 -11.62 -5.89
C PHE A 187 -10.67 -10.95 -5.27
N GLU A 188 -11.50 -11.79 -4.67
CA GLU A 188 -12.68 -11.37 -3.93
C GLU A 188 -12.27 -10.76 -2.59
N GLU A 189 -13.27 -10.27 -1.86
CA GLU A 189 -13.10 -10.01 -0.44
C GLU A 189 -12.68 -11.30 0.28
N ILE A 190 -11.84 -11.14 1.30
CA ILE A 190 -11.27 -12.22 2.10
C ILE A 190 -11.95 -12.16 3.46
N PRO A 191 -13.01 -12.95 3.71
CA PRO A 191 -13.72 -12.93 4.98
C PRO A 191 -12.78 -13.32 6.12
N SER A 192 -13.01 -12.72 7.29
CA SER A 192 -12.32 -13.11 8.52
C SER A 192 -12.58 -14.58 8.83
N VAL A 193 -11.54 -15.30 9.24
CA VAL A 193 -11.65 -16.66 9.77
C VAL A 193 -11.44 -16.72 11.28
N ARG A 194 -11.12 -15.59 11.93
CA ARG A 194 -10.85 -15.50 13.38
C ARG A 194 -11.86 -14.68 14.17
N GLY A 195 -12.74 -13.94 13.49
CA GLY A 195 -13.86 -13.21 14.09
C GLY A 195 -14.04 -11.83 13.48
N LEU A 196 -12.97 -11.07 13.29
CA LEU A 196 -13.01 -9.80 12.57
C LEU A 196 -11.71 -9.47 11.83
N ILE A 197 -11.83 -8.60 10.84
CA ILE A 197 -10.71 -7.86 10.27
C ILE A 197 -10.58 -6.51 10.98
N LEU A 198 -9.37 -6.18 11.43
CA LEU A 198 -9.04 -4.93 12.11
C LEU A 198 -8.01 -4.13 11.31
N SER A 199 -8.41 -2.96 10.83
CA SER A 199 -7.47 -1.96 10.32
C SER A 199 -6.93 -1.14 11.49
N VAL A 200 -5.61 -1.09 11.61
CA VAL A 200 -4.88 -0.44 12.71
C VAL A 200 -3.98 0.65 12.13
N LEU A 201 -4.12 1.87 12.64
CA LEU A 201 -3.19 2.97 12.39
C LEU A 201 -2.68 3.51 13.73
N VAL A 202 -1.36 3.65 13.87
CA VAL A 202 -0.72 4.21 15.07
C VAL A 202 0.38 5.17 14.65
N VAL A 203 0.26 6.44 15.02
CA VAL A 203 1.24 7.49 14.72
C VAL A 203 1.72 8.12 16.02
N PRO A 204 2.95 8.65 16.08
CA PRO A 204 3.41 9.35 17.28
C PRO A 204 2.53 10.58 17.55
N ALA A 205 2.29 10.87 18.82
CA ALA A 205 1.71 12.16 19.20
C ALA A 205 2.76 13.27 18.97
N GLN A 206 2.29 14.51 18.86
CA GLN A 206 3.20 15.65 18.67
C GLN A 206 4.10 15.80 19.90
N GLY A 207 5.42 15.81 19.69
CA GLY A 207 6.40 15.88 20.77
C GLY A 207 6.50 14.61 21.63
N ALA A 208 5.94 13.48 21.18
CA ALA A 208 6.03 12.22 21.90
C ALA A 208 7.48 11.75 22.08
N ASP A 209 7.77 11.12 23.23
CA ASP A 209 9.04 10.47 23.45
C ASP A 209 9.25 9.30 22.47
N ALA A 210 10.34 9.35 21.70
CA ALA A 210 10.61 8.38 20.64
C ALA A 210 10.84 6.96 21.20
N SER A 211 11.37 6.83 22.42
CA SER A 211 11.62 5.53 23.04
C SER A 211 10.31 4.90 23.53
N ALA A 212 9.40 5.69 24.10
CA ALA A 212 8.07 5.27 24.51
C ALA A 212 7.21 4.87 23.31
N PHE A 213 7.27 5.62 22.21
CA PHE A 213 6.58 5.27 20.97
C PHE A 213 7.15 3.98 20.36
N ARG A 214 8.48 3.82 20.32
CA ARG A 214 9.11 2.55 19.91
C ARG A 214 8.58 1.37 20.72
N LYS A 215 8.62 1.48 22.05
CA LYS A 215 8.14 0.42 22.95
C LYS A 215 6.67 0.09 22.71
N LEU A 216 5.83 1.08 22.44
CA LEU A 216 4.43 0.86 22.08
C LEU A 216 4.30 0.01 20.80
N ILE A 217 5.03 0.36 19.74
CA ILE A 217 4.97 -0.40 18.48
C ILE A 217 5.52 -1.81 18.64
N GLU A 218 6.58 -1.98 19.44
CA GLU A 218 7.13 -3.29 19.80
C GLU A 218 6.11 -4.13 20.59
N ASP A 219 5.42 -3.54 21.57
CA ASP A 219 4.37 -4.20 22.36
C ASP A 219 3.21 -4.64 21.45
N VAL A 220 2.69 -3.74 20.59
CA VAL A 220 1.61 -4.04 19.64
C VAL A 220 2.03 -5.19 18.72
N THR A 221 3.23 -5.10 18.13
CA THR A 221 3.77 -6.14 17.26
C THR A 221 3.89 -7.48 17.99
N ALA A 222 4.40 -7.48 19.22
CA ALA A 222 4.53 -8.68 20.03
C ALA A 222 3.18 -9.35 20.34
N GLN A 223 2.12 -8.56 20.57
CA GLN A 223 0.77 -9.12 20.75
C GLN A 223 0.24 -9.76 19.46
N VAL A 224 0.47 -9.10 18.32
CA VAL A 224 0.03 -9.63 17.02
C VAL A 224 0.80 -10.91 16.64
N GLU A 225 2.12 -10.95 16.86
CA GLU A 225 2.96 -12.11 16.54
C GLU A 225 2.62 -13.37 17.35
N ARG A 226 1.91 -13.24 18.47
CA ARG A 226 1.39 -14.40 19.23
C ARG A 226 0.16 -15.02 18.57
N SER A 227 -0.49 -14.31 17.65
CA SER A 227 -1.62 -14.85 16.90
C SER A 227 -1.12 -15.82 15.85
N PRO A 228 -1.86 -16.91 15.54
CA PRO A 228 -1.48 -17.78 14.44
C PRO A 228 -1.35 -16.96 13.14
N ASP A 229 -0.34 -17.29 12.33
CA ASP A 229 0.04 -16.55 11.11
C ASP A 229 0.28 -15.04 11.32
N SER A 230 0.59 -14.61 12.55
CA SER A 230 0.83 -13.21 12.92
C SER A 230 -0.32 -12.28 12.52
N GLY A 231 -1.56 -12.79 12.58
CA GLY A 231 -2.77 -12.03 12.23
C GLY A 231 -2.95 -11.75 10.74
N ARG A 232 -2.24 -12.47 9.85
CA ARG A 232 -2.36 -12.31 8.39
C ARG A 232 -3.82 -12.52 7.93
N PRO A 233 -4.41 -11.57 7.18
CA PRO A 233 -5.77 -11.73 6.64
C PRO A 233 -5.90 -12.74 5.50
N VAL A 234 -4.83 -12.96 4.73
CA VAL A 234 -4.84 -13.92 3.62
C VAL A 234 -4.67 -15.34 4.18
N PRO A 235 -5.65 -16.25 3.97
CA PRO A 235 -5.57 -17.60 4.51
C PRO A 235 -4.47 -18.42 3.81
N PRO A 236 -3.96 -19.50 4.43
CA PRO A 236 -2.86 -20.31 3.87
C PRO A 236 -3.13 -20.89 2.46
N GLY A 237 -4.40 -21.14 2.13
CA GLY A 237 -4.84 -21.61 0.81
C GLY A 237 -5.01 -20.51 -0.24
N GLY A 238 -4.65 -19.25 0.09
CA GLY A 238 -4.90 -18.08 -0.73
C GLY A 238 -6.34 -17.57 -0.67
N PRO A 239 -6.60 -16.36 -1.17
CA PRO A 239 -7.94 -15.79 -1.23
C PRO A 239 -8.88 -16.65 -2.08
N PRO A 240 -10.20 -16.63 -1.80
CA PRO A 240 -11.16 -17.37 -2.61
C PRO A 240 -11.17 -16.83 -4.04
N LEU A 241 -11.08 -17.74 -5.01
CA LEU A 241 -11.14 -17.41 -6.42
C LEU A 241 -12.54 -17.71 -6.97
N ARG A 242 -13.22 -16.67 -7.49
CA ARG A 242 -14.54 -16.78 -8.14
C ARG A 242 -14.47 -16.23 -9.56
N TRP A 243 -15.32 -16.77 -10.44
CA TRP A 243 -15.48 -16.28 -11.80
C TRP A 243 -16.96 -16.03 -12.11
N PRO A 244 -17.33 -14.88 -12.72
CA PRO A 244 -16.45 -13.76 -13.06
C PRO A 244 -15.95 -13.00 -11.82
N PRO A 245 -14.73 -12.44 -11.82
CA PRO A 245 -14.22 -11.70 -10.67
C PRO A 245 -14.95 -10.37 -10.49
N GLN A 246 -15.18 -9.93 -9.24
CA GLN A 246 -15.84 -8.65 -8.98
C GLN A 246 -15.08 -7.43 -9.53
N GLY A 247 -13.75 -7.53 -9.69
CA GLY A 247 -12.92 -6.44 -10.20
C GLY A 247 -12.73 -6.39 -11.72
N VAL A 248 -13.49 -7.17 -12.52
CA VAL A 248 -13.39 -7.16 -14.00
C VAL A 248 -13.52 -5.76 -14.57
N GLU A 249 -14.44 -4.96 -14.03
CA GLU A 249 -14.67 -3.61 -14.55
C GLU A 249 -13.48 -2.69 -14.31
N PHE A 250 -12.85 -2.77 -13.14
CA PHE A 250 -11.66 -1.99 -12.81
C PHE A 250 -10.46 -2.44 -13.66
N GLU A 251 -10.26 -3.75 -13.85
CA GLU A 251 -9.18 -4.25 -14.73
C GLU A 251 -9.42 -3.82 -16.20
N ALA A 252 -10.67 -3.81 -16.67
CA ALA A 252 -11.00 -3.37 -18.02
C ALA A 252 -10.71 -1.88 -18.22
N ARG A 253 -10.97 -1.03 -17.21
CA ARG A 253 -10.67 0.40 -17.23
C ARG A 253 -9.18 0.70 -17.09
N ALA A 254 -8.42 -0.17 -16.41
CA ALA A 254 -6.97 -0.05 -16.32
C ALA A 254 -6.23 -0.39 -17.63
N ARG A 255 -6.86 -1.14 -18.55
CA ARG A 255 -6.27 -1.44 -19.87
C ARG A 255 -6.37 -0.25 -20.82
N ARG A 256 -5.30 -0.02 -21.59
CA ARG A 256 -5.23 1.02 -22.63
C ARG A 256 -5.84 0.56 -23.95
N GLY A 257 -6.40 1.51 -24.69
CA GLY A 257 -6.81 1.35 -26.09
C GLY A 257 -8.11 0.56 -26.34
N GLY A 258 -8.74 0.84 -27.48
CA GLY A 258 -9.99 0.20 -27.90
C GLY A 258 -11.21 0.58 -27.05
N SER A 259 -12.39 0.07 -27.43
CA SER A 259 -13.60 0.34 -26.65
C SER A 259 -13.61 -0.43 -25.33
N LEU A 260 -14.28 0.12 -24.30
CA LEU A 260 -14.43 -0.55 -22.99
C LEU A 260 -15.02 -1.95 -23.13
N PHE A 261 -15.95 -2.15 -24.07
CA PHE A 261 -16.52 -3.47 -24.36
C PHE A 261 -15.46 -4.49 -24.79
N ARG A 262 -14.55 -4.12 -25.71
CA ARG A 262 -13.45 -5.01 -26.13
C ARG A 262 -12.49 -5.30 -24.98
N ARG A 263 -12.16 -4.29 -24.18
CA ARG A 263 -11.32 -4.44 -22.99
C ARG A 263 -11.95 -5.40 -21.98
N ARG A 264 -13.25 -5.23 -21.68
CA ARG A 264 -14.03 -6.11 -20.79
C ARG A 264 -14.07 -7.55 -21.30
N ALA A 265 -14.35 -7.75 -22.58
CA ALA A 265 -14.34 -9.09 -23.19
C ALA A 265 -12.96 -9.76 -23.09
N GLY A 266 -11.88 -9.00 -23.36
CA GLY A 266 -10.50 -9.48 -23.22
C GLY A 266 -10.13 -9.83 -21.78
N VAL A 267 -10.55 -9.03 -20.80
CA VAL A 267 -10.37 -9.33 -19.36
C VAL A 267 -11.14 -10.59 -18.97
N LEU A 268 -12.40 -10.73 -19.39
CA LEU A 268 -13.21 -11.91 -19.08
C LEU A 268 -12.60 -13.20 -19.66
N ALA A 269 -12.15 -13.15 -20.92
CA ALA A 269 -11.50 -14.29 -21.56
C ALA A 269 -10.19 -14.68 -20.83
N HIS A 270 -9.34 -13.69 -20.52
CA HIS A 270 -8.08 -13.92 -19.82
C HIS A 270 -8.29 -14.45 -18.39
N THR A 271 -9.23 -13.86 -17.64
CA THR A 271 -9.55 -14.28 -16.26
C THR A 271 -10.26 -15.62 -16.22
N LEU A 272 -11.06 -15.98 -17.23
CA LEU A 272 -11.64 -17.32 -17.36
C LEU A 272 -10.55 -18.36 -17.56
N PHE A 273 -9.60 -18.10 -18.46
CA PHE A 273 -8.46 -18.99 -18.68
C PHE A 273 -7.62 -19.18 -17.41
N ALA A 274 -7.28 -18.07 -16.74
CA ALA A 274 -6.57 -18.12 -15.45
C ALA A 274 -7.37 -18.87 -14.37
N TYR A 275 -8.68 -18.66 -14.30
CA TYR A 275 -9.57 -19.36 -13.37
C TYR A 275 -9.55 -20.87 -13.61
N LEU A 276 -9.65 -21.35 -14.86
CA LEU A 276 -9.62 -22.77 -15.17
C LEU A 276 -8.26 -23.40 -14.81
N ILE A 277 -7.16 -22.72 -15.12
CA ILE A 277 -5.81 -23.15 -14.72
C ILE A 277 -5.72 -23.32 -13.21
N MET A 278 -6.16 -22.33 -12.44
CA MET A 278 -6.12 -22.35 -10.97
C MET A 278 -7.07 -23.40 -10.39
N ARG A 279 -8.30 -23.50 -10.91
CA ARG A 279 -9.35 -24.40 -10.42
C ARG A 279 -9.01 -25.88 -10.61
N PHE A 280 -8.33 -26.21 -11.71
CA PHE A 280 -7.92 -27.57 -12.05
C PHE A 280 -6.45 -27.86 -11.75
N GLY A 281 -5.70 -26.89 -11.22
CA GLY A 281 -4.29 -27.08 -10.87
C GLY A 281 -3.38 -27.36 -12.08
N ILE A 282 -3.74 -26.85 -13.25
CA ILE A 282 -3.03 -27.11 -14.51
C ILE A 282 -1.70 -26.35 -14.51
N LYS A 283 -0.59 -27.05 -14.81
CA LYS A 283 0.71 -26.40 -15.01
C LYS A 283 0.80 -25.90 -16.46
N VAL A 284 1.22 -24.66 -16.66
CA VAL A 284 1.36 -24.06 -18.00
C VAL A 284 2.72 -23.39 -18.11
N GLY A 285 3.60 -23.95 -18.93
CA GLY A 285 5.00 -23.50 -19.00
C GLY A 285 5.66 -23.60 -17.61
N GLY A 286 6.22 -22.49 -17.13
CA GLY A 286 6.79 -22.38 -15.77
C GLY A 286 5.78 -22.08 -14.66
N PHE A 287 4.49 -21.88 -15.00
CA PHE A 287 3.47 -21.53 -14.01
C PHE A 287 2.99 -22.76 -13.24
N VAL A 288 3.07 -22.69 -11.90
CA VAL A 288 2.57 -23.72 -10.99
C VAL A 288 1.53 -23.09 -10.05
N PRO A 289 0.22 -23.41 -10.19
CA PRO A 289 -0.84 -22.76 -9.42
C PRO A 289 -0.64 -22.77 -7.91
N LYS A 290 -0.22 -23.92 -7.35
CA LYS A 290 0.03 -24.07 -5.92
C LYS A 290 1.17 -23.17 -5.42
N ALA A 291 2.24 -23.04 -6.20
CA ALA A 291 3.36 -22.16 -5.87
C ALA A 291 2.93 -20.69 -5.97
N TYR A 292 2.14 -20.33 -6.98
CA TYR A 292 1.58 -18.99 -7.12
C TYR A 292 0.71 -18.61 -5.92
N VAL A 293 -0.18 -19.51 -5.47
CA VAL A 293 -1.01 -19.30 -4.27
C VAL A 293 -0.14 -19.08 -3.02
N GLN A 294 0.88 -19.91 -2.83
CA GLN A 294 1.80 -19.76 -1.70
C GLN A 294 2.50 -18.39 -1.75
N GLN A 295 3.00 -17.99 -2.92
CA GLN A 295 3.63 -16.69 -3.12
C GLN A 295 2.64 -15.54 -2.85
N VAL A 296 1.37 -15.67 -3.25
CA VAL A 296 0.32 -14.67 -2.94
C VAL A 296 0.19 -14.44 -1.44
N VAL A 297 0.18 -15.53 -0.65
CA VAL A 297 0.08 -15.45 0.82
C VAL A 297 1.35 -14.86 1.42
N GLU A 298 2.52 -15.35 1.03
CA GLU A 298 3.82 -14.94 1.57
C GLU A 298 4.16 -13.48 1.23
N ASN A 299 3.75 -13.00 0.06
CA ASN A 299 4.03 -11.65 -0.42
C ASN A 299 2.99 -10.63 0.04
N SER A 300 1.96 -11.00 0.80
CA SER A 300 0.89 -10.08 1.20
C SER A 300 1.36 -8.90 2.05
N ASP A 301 1.01 -7.67 1.64
CA ASP A 301 1.37 -6.41 2.30
C ASP A 301 0.29 -5.96 3.29
N PHE A 302 0.17 -6.70 4.40
CA PHE A 302 -0.82 -6.44 5.45
C PHE A 302 -0.27 -5.68 6.66
N ARG A 303 1.02 -5.36 6.68
CA ARG A 303 1.68 -4.65 7.78
C ARG A 303 2.88 -3.86 7.28
N LYS A 304 2.93 -2.57 7.64
CA LYS A 304 3.93 -1.63 7.14
C LYS A 304 4.14 -0.47 8.10
N TYR A 305 5.16 0.33 7.81
CA TYR A 305 5.54 1.48 8.62
C TYR A 305 5.94 2.65 7.73
N ASP A 306 5.24 3.77 7.85
CA ASP A 306 5.44 5.01 7.09
C ASP A 306 5.27 6.23 8.01
N ASP A 307 6.25 6.46 8.89
CA ASP A 307 6.17 7.37 10.05
C ASP A 307 5.11 6.99 11.11
N GLY A 308 4.43 5.87 10.90
CA GLY A 308 3.48 5.25 11.81
C GLY A 308 3.25 3.79 11.43
N LEU A 309 2.75 3.01 12.37
CA LEU A 309 2.39 1.61 12.13
C LEU A 309 1.04 1.53 11.41
N ARG A 310 0.99 0.76 10.32
CA ARG A 310 -0.25 0.40 9.63
C ARG A 310 -0.37 -1.10 9.51
N MET A 311 -1.51 -1.66 9.90
CA MET A 311 -1.78 -3.10 9.80
C MET A 311 -3.23 -3.37 9.41
N VAL A 312 -3.46 -4.45 8.66
CA VAL A 312 -4.76 -5.09 8.51
C VAL A 312 -4.64 -6.49 9.06
N LEU A 313 -5.44 -6.81 10.07
CA LEU A 313 -5.31 -8.03 10.85
C LEU A 313 -6.59 -8.84 10.79
N ASP A 314 -6.49 -10.14 10.51
CA ASP A 314 -7.54 -11.08 10.91
C ASP A 314 -7.26 -11.51 12.34
N CYS A 315 -8.16 -11.12 13.25
CA CYS A 315 -7.95 -11.30 14.69
C CYS A 315 -9.24 -11.67 15.41
N THR A 316 -9.08 -12.20 16.61
CA THR A 316 -10.21 -12.47 17.50
C THR A 316 -10.67 -11.17 18.16
N PRO A 317 -11.94 -11.10 18.63
CA PRO A 317 -12.43 -9.97 19.43
C PRO A 317 -11.58 -9.68 20.68
N GLU A 318 -10.97 -10.71 21.28
CA GLU A 318 -10.12 -10.55 22.45
C GLU A 318 -8.82 -9.81 22.12
N LEU A 319 -8.16 -10.16 21.00
CA LEU A 319 -6.96 -9.46 20.57
C LEU A 319 -7.29 -8.01 20.22
N GLU A 320 -8.39 -7.78 19.51
CA GLU A 320 -8.83 -6.42 19.19
C GLU A 320 -9.02 -5.59 20.47
N ARG A 321 -9.68 -6.14 21.51
CA ARG A 321 -9.84 -5.45 22.78
C ARG A 321 -8.51 -5.13 23.46
N VAL A 322 -7.58 -6.09 23.47
CA VAL A 322 -6.24 -5.90 24.05
C VAL A 322 -5.46 -4.80 23.32
N LEU A 323 -5.52 -4.76 21.99
CA LEU A 323 -4.88 -3.71 21.20
C LEU A 323 -5.52 -2.36 21.47
N THR A 324 -6.86 -2.29 21.48
CA THR A 324 -7.62 -1.08 21.79
C THR A 324 -7.26 -0.51 23.16
N GLU A 325 -7.21 -1.34 24.20
CA GLU A 325 -6.84 -0.92 25.55
C GLU A 325 -5.39 -0.41 25.61
N ARG A 326 -4.44 -1.12 24.98
CA ARG A 326 -3.03 -0.72 24.95
C ARG A 326 -2.83 0.63 24.27
N LEU A 327 -3.52 0.85 23.15
CA LEU A 327 -3.46 2.08 22.36
C LEU A 327 -4.16 3.24 23.07
N ALA A 328 -5.31 3.00 23.71
CA ALA A 328 -6.01 4.00 24.52
C ALA A 328 -5.12 4.52 25.67
N MET A 329 -4.45 3.61 26.40
CA MET A 329 -3.50 4.01 27.46
C MET A 329 -2.34 4.85 26.92
N ALA A 330 -1.79 4.48 25.75
CA ALA A 330 -0.71 5.24 25.12
C ALA A 330 -1.17 6.62 24.65
N ALA A 331 -2.41 6.74 24.16
CA ALA A 331 -2.99 8.01 23.77
C ALA A 331 -3.25 8.91 24.98
N SER A 332 -3.80 8.39 26.08
CA SER A 332 -3.98 9.17 27.32
C SER A 332 -2.65 9.64 27.92
N ALA A 333 -1.56 8.93 27.65
CA ALA A 333 -0.21 9.28 28.08
C ALA A 333 0.51 10.23 27.09
N GLY A 334 -0.13 10.65 26.00
CA GLY A 334 0.49 11.53 24.99
C GLY A 334 1.61 10.86 24.19
N ILE A 335 1.64 9.53 24.11
CA ILE A 335 2.68 8.78 23.39
C ILE A 335 2.31 8.61 21.90
N ALA A 336 1.04 8.35 21.62
CA ALA A 336 0.57 8.05 20.27
C ALA A 336 -0.83 8.59 20.02
N ARG A 337 -1.17 8.79 18.76
CA ARG A 337 -2.55 8.85 18.28
C ARG A 337 -2.82 7.59 17.48
N TYR A 338 -4.05 7.10 17.52
CA TYR A 338 -4.40 5.87 16.84
C TYR A 338 -5.80 5.93 16.23
N GLY A 339 -6.02 5.09 15.24
CA GLY A 339 -7.31 4.84 14.62
C GLY A 339 -7.49 3.34 14.40
N LEU A 340 -8.64 2.83 14.81
CA LEU A 340 -9.02 1.43 14.63
C LEU A 340 -10.32 1.37 13.84
N HIS A 341 -10.43 0.40 12.94
CA HIS A 341 -11.67 0.15 12.20
C HIS A 341 -11.93 -1.35 12.08
N ARG A 342 -13.10 -1.79 12.57
CA ARG A 342 -13.54 -3.20 12.56
C ARG A 342 -14.35 -3.51 11.30
N GLN A 343 -14.04 -4.63 10.68
CA GLN A 343 -14.55 -5.07 9.39
C GLN A 343 -14.74 -6.60 9.43
N ASP A 344 -15.48 -7.16 8.48
CA ASP A 344 -15.71 -8.62 8.39
C ASP A 344 -14.82 -9.29 7.34
N ALA A 345 -14.14 -8.49 6.50
CA ALA A 345 -13.33 -8.98 5.40
C ALA A 345 -12.19 -8.01 5.10
N ALA A 346 -11.12 -8.55 4.52
CA ALA A 346 -10.05 -7.80 3.91
C ALA A 346 -10.29 -7.76 2.39
N MET A 347 -9.54 -6.94 1.67
CA MET A 347 -9.48 -6.97 0.22
C MET A 347 -8.02 -6.98 -0.23
N MET A 348 -7.84 -7.47 -1.45
CA MET A 348 -6.54 -7.55 -2.08
C MET A 348 -6.57 -6.80 -3.42
N THR A 349 -5.60 -5.90 -3.60
CA THR A 349 -5.29 -5.31 -4.90
C THR A 349 -3.93 -5.80 -5.36
N CYS A 350 -3.86 -6.38 -6.56
CA CYS A 350 -2.67 -7.07 -7.05
C CYS A 350 -1.92 -6.22 -8.06
N PHE A 351 -0.61 -6.22 -7.96
CA PHE A 351 0.29 -5.78 -9.00
C PHE A 351 1.20 -6.94 -9.41
N THR A 352 0.91 -7.53 -10.56
CA THR A 352 1.56 -8.73 -11.08
C THR A 352 2.00 -8.46 -12.53
N PRO A 353 3.13 -7.76 -12.74
CA PRO A 353 3.68 -7.53 -14.08
C PRO A 353 3.89 -8.82 -14.88
N SER A 354 4.26 -9.90 -14.18
CA SER A 354 4.35 -11.24 -14.75
C SER A 354 3.91 -12.29 -13.73
N ALA A 355 3.01 -13.18 -14.14
CA ALA A 355 2.57 -14.31 -13.31
C ALA A 355 3.63 -15.41 -13.15
N LEU A 356 4.72 -15.36 -13.93
CA LEU A 356 5.84 -16.29 -13.83
C LEU A 356 6.91 -15.82 -12.83
N ARG A 357 6.91 -14.54 -12.49
CA ARG A 357 7.82 -14.00 -11.47
C ARG A 357 7.20 -14.16 -10.08
N SER A 358 8.05 -14.45 -9.11
CA SER A 358 7.64 -14.62 -7.71
C SER A 358 7.57 -13.29 -6.94
N ASP A 359 8.02 -12.18 -7.52
CA ASP A 359 8.12 -10.85 -6.90
C ASP A 359 6.83 -10.01 -7.03
N HIS A 360 5.71 -10.65 -7.34
CA HIS A 360 4.42 -9.98 -7.46
C HIS A 360 3.94 -9.44 -6.10
N VAL A 361 3.29 -8.28 -6.14
CA VAL A 361 2.90 -7.51 -4.97
C VAL A 361 1.39 -7.61 -4.74
N HIS A 362 0.99 -7.82 -3.48
CA HIS A 362 -0.41 -7.94 -3.10
C HIS A 362 -0.73 -7.01 -1.94
N PHE A 363 -1.35 -5.88 -2.27
CA PHE A 363 -1.74 -4.87 -1.30
C PHE A 363 -2.97 -5.34 -0.52
N ILE A 364 -2.86 -5.37 0.80
CA ILE A 364 -3.98 -5.72 1.69
C ILE A 364 -4.50 -4.46 2.37
N ASP A 365 -5.81 -4.29 2.29
CA ASP A 365 -6.59 -3.29 3.03
C ASP A 365 -7.85 -3.95 3.59
N GLY A 366 -8.58 -3.29 4.48
CA GLY A 366 -9.85 -3.79 4.98
C GLY A 366 -11.04 -3.50 4.06
N ALA A 367 -11.98 -4.43 3.92
CA ALA A 367 -13.25 -4.22 3.19
C ALA A 367 -14.11 -3.12 3.83
N ARG A 368 -14.76 -2.26 3.03
CA ARG A 368 -15.49 -1.06 3.53
C ARG A 368 -14.59 0.06 4.07
N GLY A 369 -13.42 0.23 3.45
CA GLY A 369 -12.63 1.47 3.56
C GLY A 369 -11.38 1.41 4.43
N GLY A 370 -11.25 0.37 5.26
CA GLY A 370 -9.98 -0.04 5.86
C GLY A 370 -9.16 1.10 6.46
N TYR A 371 -7.97 1.32 5.91
CA TYR A 371 -7.08 2.39 6.35
C TYR A 371 -7.72 3.79 6.31
N ALA A 372 -8.53 4.12 5.30
CA ALA A 372 -9.17 5.44 5.24
C ALA A 372 -10.23 5.63 6.34
N SER A 373 -10.97 4.58 6.69
CA SER A 373 -11.90 4.59 7.83
C SER A 373 -11.15 4.68 9.16
N ALA A 374 -10.06 3.92 9.33
CA ALA A 374 -9.19 4.04 10.50
C ALA A 374 -8.54 5.44 10.59
N ALA A 375 -8.16 6.05 9.47
CA ALA A 375 -7.61 7.41 9.44
C ALA A 375 -8.64 8.46 9.84
N THR A 376 -9.92 8.22 9.57
CA THR A 376 -11.01 9.08 10.05
C THR A 376 -11.11 9.01 11.58
N ALA A 377 -11.06 7.81 12.17
CA ALA A 377 -11.03 7.64 13.62
C ALA A 377 -9.78 8.30 14.26
N LEU A 378 -8.62 8.19 13.61
CA LEU A 378 -7.38 8.83 14.02
C LEU A 378 -7.44 10.37 14.05
N LYS A 379 -8.19 10.97 13.12
CA LYS A 379 -8.41 12.43 13.10
C LYS A 379 -9.37 12.87 14.20
N ALA A 380 -10.38 12.07 14.50
CA ALA A 380 -11.33 12.35 15.57
C ALA A 380 -10.68 12.33 16.97
N THR A 381 -9.60 11.56 17.15
CA THR A 381 -8.82 11.53 18.41
C THR A 381 -7.79 12.65 18.53
N ALA A 382 -7.64 13.50 17.50
CA ALA A 382 -6.75 14.66 17.52
C ALA A 382 -7.43 15.97 17.96
N ALA A 383 -8.74 15.93 18.22
CA ALA A 383 -9.55 17.08 18.62
C ALA A 383 -9.68 17.19 20.15
#